data_AF-A0A2V8K2Y5-F1
#
_entry.id   AF-A0A2V8K2Y5-F1
#
_cell.length_a   1.000
_cell.length_b   1.000
_cell.length_c   1.000
_cell.angle_alpha   90.00
_cell.angle_beta   90.00
_cell.angle_gamma   90.00
#
_symmetry.space_group_name_H-M   'P 1'
#
loop_
_entity.id
_entity.type
_entity.pdbx_description
1 polymer ?
#
loop_
_entity_poly.entity_id
_entity_poly.type
_entity_poly.pdbx_seq_one_letter_code
_entity_poly.pdbx_strand_id
1 'polypeptide(L)'
;MEVEMKIRGLMMDPITNMPIVILKEACGSGILPIWVGVYEANAIALEIEKVVTPRPMTHDLLKNVLVGLDANVRKIVVTTIKDDTFYAVIWLE
;
A
#
# COMPACT_ATOMS: atom_id res chain seq x y z
N MET A 1 0.07 -1.32 -20.28
CA MET A 1 1.32 -0.70 -19.81
C MET A 1 1.09 -0.30 -18.36
N GLU A 2 2.00 -0.66 -17.46
CA GLU A 2 1.89 -0.32 -16.03
C GLU A 2 2.49 1.07 -15.80
N VAL A 3 1.87 1.86 -14.93
CA VAL A 3 2.38 3.17 -14.53
C VAL A 3 2.98 3.03 -13.14
N GLU A 4 4.26 3.36 -12.98
CA GLU A 4 4.92 3.31 -11.68
C GLU A 4 4.36 4.41 -10.77
N MET A 5 3.90 4.00 -9.60
CA MET A 5 3.28 4.87 -8.60
C MET A 5 4.08 4.80 -7.30
N LYS A 6 4.20 5.95 -6.61
CA LYS A 6 4.81 6.06 -5.29
C LYS A 6 3.80 6.61 -4.30
N ILE A 7 3.89 6.15 -3.06
CA ILE A 7 3.09 6.71 -1.97
C ILE A 7 3.58 8.12 -1.70
N ARG A 8 2.70 9.11 -1.91
CA ARG A 8 2.95 10.51 -1.57
C ARG A 8 2.67 10.77 -0.09
N GLY A 9 1.65 10.11 0.45
CA GLY A 9 1.28 10.23 1.86
C GLY A 9 -0.12 9.70 2.15
N LEU A 10 -0.52 9.86 3.40
CA LEU A 10 -1.85 9.54 3.93
C LEU A 10 -2.58 10.85 4.26
N MET A 11 -3.87 10.91 3.97
CA MET A 11 -4.75 12.02 4.34
C MET A 11 -6.02 11.47 4.99
N MET A 12 -6.75 12.32 5.69
CA MET A 12 -8.08 12.00 6.19
C MET A 12 -9.11 12.74 5.35
N ASP A 13 -10.13 12.02 4.88
CA ASP A 13 -11.29 12.62 4.26
C ASP A 13 -12.05 13.48 5.29
N PRO A 14 -12.22 14.79 5.06
CA PRO A 14 -12.88 15.67 6.04
C PRO A 14 -14.38 15.40 6.20
N ILE A 15 -15.00 14.68 5.26
CA ILE A 15 -16.44 14.37 5.28
C ILE A 15 -16.67 13.01 5.93
N THR A 16 -15.94 11.99 5.48
CA THR A 16 -16.18 10.60 5.90
C THR A 16 -15.30 10.17 7.08
N ASN A 17 -14.28 10.95 7.44
CA ASN A 17 -13.21 10.58 8.37
C ASN A 17 -12.52 9.25 7.99
N MET A 18 -12.59 8.85 6.71
CA MET A 18 -11.87 7.69 6.22
C MET A 18 -10.47 8.08 5.77
N PRO A 19 -9.44 7.28 6.10
CA PRO A 19 -8.10 7.49 5.56
C PRO A 19 -8.04 7.29 4.04
N ILE A 20 -7.24 8.13 3.40
CA ILE A 20 -6.97 8.09 1.96
C ILE A 20 -5.46 7.96 1.77
N VAL A 21 -5.03 6.92 1.06
CA VAL A 21 -3.67 6.77 0.55
C VAL A 21 -3.57 7.53 -0.77
N ILE A 22 -2.63 8.46 -0.87
CA ILE A 22 -2.39 9.22 -2.10
C ILE A 22 -1.20 8.61 -2.82
N LEU A 23 -1.46 8.00 -3.97
CA LEU A 23 -0.43 7.55 -4.90
C LEU A 23 -0.15 8.65 -5.94
N LYS A 24 1.12 8.83 -6.28
CA LYS A 24 1.56 9.78 -7.32
C LYS A 24 2.43 9.03 -8.34
N GLU A 25 2.26 9.36 -9.61
CA GLU A 25 3.13 8.84 -10.66
C GLU A 25 4.59 9.18 -10.40
N ALA A 26 5.48 8.21 -10.60
CA ALA A 26 6.92 8.41 -10.48
C ALA A 26 7.45 9.35 -11.58
N CYS A 27 6.93 9.21 -12.79
CA CYS A 27 7.27 10.03 -13.95
C CYS A 27 6.00 10.68 -14.53
N GLY A 28 5.47 11.68 -13.83
CA GLY A 28 4.27 12.40 -14.29
C GLY A 28 3.64 13.28 -13.21
N SER A 29 2.41 13.72 -13.49
CA SER A 29 1.60 14.53 -12.58
C SER A 29 0.32 13.81 -12.13
N GLY A 30 0.08 12.57 -12.58
CA GLY A 30 -1.07 11.78 -12.17
C GLY A 30 -1.07 11.49 -10.67
N ILE A 31 -2.26 11.52 -10.09
CA ILE A 31 -2.52 11.21 -8.68
C ILE A 31 -3.68 10.22 -8.62
N LEU A 32 -3.54 9.18 -7.81
CA LEU A 32 -4.57 8.17 -7.56
C LEU A 32 -4.86 8.10 -6.06
N PRO A 33 -6.01 8.58 -5.59
CA PRO A 33 -6.45 8.38 -4.22
C PRO A 33 -7.08 6.99 -4.05
N ILE A 34 -6.75 6.32 -2.94
CA ILE A 34 -7.34 5.03 -2.54
C ILE A 34 -7.82 5.16 -1.09
N TRP A 35 -9.13 5.00 -0.87
CA TRP A 35 -9.70 4.94 0.47
C TRP A 35 -9.38 3.59 1.09
N VAL A 36 -8.91 3.60 2.33
CA VAL A 36 -8.54 2.40 3.08
C VAL A 36 -9.12 2.48 4.50
N GLY A 37 -9.20 1.35 5.18
CA GLY A 37 -9.60 1.33 6.59
C GLY A 37 -8.53 1.93 7.49
N VAL A 38 -8.93 2.21 8.73
CA VAL A 38 -8.08 2.83 9.75
C VAL A 38 -6.88 1.95 10.11
N TYR A 39 -7.07 0.63 10.16
CA TYR A 39 -6.01 -0.30 10.51
C TYR A 39 -4.95 -0.42 9.40
N GLU A 40 -5.39 -0.43 8.14
CA GLU A 40 -4.52 -0.44 6.97
C GLU A 40 -3.73 0.86 6.90
N ALA A 41 -4.40 2.01 7.07
CA ALA A 41 -3.75 3.32 7.10
C ALA A 41 -2.69 3.42 8.20
N ASN A 42 -2.98 2.91 9.40
CA ASN A 42 -2.03 2.90 10.51
C ASN A 42 -0.80 2.03 10.19
N ALA A 43 -0.98 0.85 9.60
CA ALA A 43 0.13 0.01 9.18
C ALA A 43 1.03 0.71 8.13
N ILE A 44 0.42 1.40 7.16
CA ILE A 44 1.15 2.18 6.15
C ILE A 44 1.86 3.37 6.80
N ALA A 45 1.23 4.07 7.74
CA ALA A 45 1.81 5.21 8.43
C ALA A 45 3.09 4.83 9.19
N LEU A 46 3.04 3.73 9.95
CA LEU A 46 4.20 3.22 10.69
C LEU A 46 5.39 2.92 9.77
N GLU A 47 5.13 2.33 8.60
CA GLU A 47 6.17 2.02 7.62
C GLU A 47 6.73 3.28 6.93
N ILE A 48 5.89 4.28 6.63
CA ILE A 48 6.32 5.58 6.10
C ILE A 48 7.22 6.29 7.10
N GLU A 49 6.84 6.28 8.39
CA GLU A 49 7.59 6.90 9.48
C GLU A 49 8.80 6.06 9.94
N LYS A 50 8.97 4.85 9.38
CA LYS A 50 10.04 3.89 9.73
C LYS A 50 10.08 3.58 11.23
N VAL A 51 8.90 3.46 11.84
CA VAL A 51 8.76 3.11 13.25
C VAL A 51 9.08 1.64 13.45
N VAL A 52 10.07 1.36 14.30
CA VAL A 52 10.43 -0.01 14.67
C VAL A 52 9.51 -0.49 15.78
N THR A 53 8.74 -1.54 15.52
CA THR A 53 7.88 -2.17 16.53
C THR A 53 8.65 -3.24 17.31
N PRO A 54 8.34 -3.46 18.60
CA PRO A 54 9.03 -4.47 19.42
C PRO A 54 8.70 -5.92 19.02
N ARG A 55 7.65 -6.11 18.22
CA ARG A 55 7.15 -7.39 17.73
C ARG A 55 6.83 -7.26 16.24
N PRO A 56 7.07 -8.28 15.41
CA PRO A 56 6.69 -8.26 14.01
C PRO A 56 5.19 -8.03 13.85
N MET A 57 4.81 -7.08 13.01
CA MET A 57 3.43 -6.83 12.61
C MET A 57 3.00 -7.81 11.52
N THR A 58 1.72 -7.80 11.13
CA THR A 58 1.17 -8.71 10.10
C THR A 58 1.95 -8.66 8.78
N HIS A 59 2.33 -7.47 8.33
CA HIS A 59 3.09 -7.29 7.09
C HIS A 59 4.55 -7.77 7.23
N ASP A 60 5.17 -7.57 8.40
CA ASP A 60 6.50 -8.12 8.70
C ASP A 60 6.48 -9.64 8.72
N LEU A 61 5.44 -10.22 9.34
CA LEU A 61 5.25 -11.66 9.37
C LEU A 61 5.07 -12.23 7.96
N LEU A 62 4.25 -11.59 7.12
CA LEU A 62 4.08 -11.98 5.71
C LEU A 62 5.41 -11.93 4.95
N LYS A 63 6.18 -10.85 5.12
CA LYS A 63 7.52 -10.73 4.53
C LYS A 63 8.44 -11.86 5.01
N ASN A 64 8.44 -12.18 6.29
CA ASN A 64 9.26 -13.26 6.84
C ASN A 64 8.85 -14.63 6.29
N VAL A 65 7.55 -14.87 6.07
CA VAL A 65 7.06 -16.09 5.42
C VAL A 65 7.59 -16.20 3.99
N LEU A 66 7.53 -15.10 3.20
CA LEU A 66 8.05 -15.09 1.84
C LEU A 66 9.56 -15.36 1.81
N VAL A 67 10.32 -14.70 2.68
CA VAL A 67 11.77 -14.93 2.82
C VAL A 67 12.07 -16.39 3.21
N GLY A 68 11.30 -16.97 4.13
CA GLY A 68 11.45 -18.38 4.51
C GLY A 68 11.10 -19.38 3.41
N LEU A 69 10.41 -18.94 2.35
CA LEU A 69 10.09 -19.71 1.15
C LEU A 69 11.02 -19.37 -0.03
N ASP A 70 12.11 -18.62 0.21
CA ASP A 70 13.02 -18.10 -0.81
C ASP A 70 12.32 -17.27 -1.90
N ALA A 71 11.22 -16.59 -1.53
CA ALA A 71 10.42 -15.75 -2.42
C ALA A 71 10.54 -14.26 -2.05
N ASN A 72 10.49 -13.40 -3.07
CA ASN A 72 10.55 -11.94 -2.92
C ASN A 72 9.39 -11.25 -3.64
N VAL A 73 8.92 -10.12 -3.10
CA VAL A 73 7.92 -9.28 -3.78
C VAL A 73 8.61 -8.49 -4.88
N ARG A 74 8.33 -8.84 -6.14
CA ARG A 74 8.87 -8.15 -7.32
C ARG A 74 8.14 -6.84 -7.60
N LYS A 75 6.80 -6.87 -7.57
CA LYS A 75 5.94 -5.70 -7.77
C LYS A 75 4.52 -5.94 -7.27
N ILE A 76 3.79 -4.86 -7.05
CA ILE A 76 2.35 -4.88 -6.72
C ILE A 76 1.64 -4.07 -7.79
N VAL A 77 0.62 -4.67 -8.43
CA VAL A 77 -0.09 -4.05 -9.55
C VAL A 77 -1.56 -3.91 -9.20
N VAL A 78 -2.07 -2.69 -9.15
CA VAL A 78 -3.52 -2.41 -9.10
C VAL A 78 -4.07 -2.62 -10.51
N THR A 79 -4.89 -3.64 -10.69
CA THR A 79 -5.28 -4.16 -12.01
C THR A 79 -6.63 -3.63 -12.49
N THR A 80 -7.61 -3.51 -11.61
CA THR A 80 -8.98 -3.16 -11.98
C THR A 80 -9.68 -2.49 -10.82
N ILE A 81 -10.61 -1.60 -11.13
CA ILE A 81 -11.60 -1.07 -10.20
C ILE A 81 -12.97 -1.64 -10.57
N LYS A 82 -13.68 -2.18 -9.59
CA LYS A 82 -15.04 -2.67 -9.77
C LYS A 82 -15.84 -2.33 -8.52
N ASP A 83 -16.99 -1.68 -8.70
CA ASP A 83 -17.89 -1.30 -7.61
C ASP A 83 -17.11 -0.56 -6.49
N ASP A 84 -16.38 0.50 -6.87
CA ASP A 84 -15.52 1.32 -6.01
C ASP A 84 -14.40 0.57 -5.25
N THR A 85 -14.16 -0.70 -5.62
CA THR A 85 -13.13 -1.55 -5.00
C THR A 85 -11.95 -1.72 -5.95
N PHE A 86 -10.75 -1.37 -5.47
CA PHE A 86 -9.50 -1.64 -6.18
C PHE A 86 -9.05 -3.08 -5.97
N TYR A 87 -8.72 -3.76 -7.06
CA TYR A 87 -8.14 -5.10 -7.06
C TYR A 87 -6.66 -5.02 -7.39
N ALA A 88 -5.83 -5.68 -6.59
CA ALA A 88 -4.38 -5.70 -6.77
C ALA A 88 -3.83 -7.13 -6.77
N VAL A 89 -2.70 -7.31 -7.47
CA VAL A 89 -1.95 -8.57 -7.51
C VAL A 89 -0.54 -8.32 -7.01
N ILE A 90 -0.09 -9.15 -6.08
CA ILE A 90 1.30 -9.19 -5.61
C ILE A 90 2.04 -10.20 -6.48
N TRP A 91 3.04 -9.73 -7.23
CA TRP A 91 3.88 -10.58 -8.05
C TRP A 91 5.12 -10.97 -7.26
N LEU A 92 5.32 -12.29 -7.10
CA LEU A 92 6.46 -12.88 -6.40
C LEU A 92 7.48 -13.43 -7.39
N GLU A 93 8.74 -13.48 -6.99
CA GLU A 93 9.85 -14.15 -7.69
C GLU A 93 10.68 -15.00 -6.73
#